data_AF-A0A965URE8-F1
#
_entry.id   AF-A0A965URE8-F1
#
_cell.length_a   1.000
_cell.length_b   1.000
_cell.length_c   1.000
_cell.angle_alpha   90.00
_cell.angle_beta   90.00
_cell.angle_gamma   90.00
#
_symmetry.space_group_name_H-M   'P 1'
#
loop_
_entity.id
_entity.type
_entity.pdbx_description
1 polymer ?
#
loop_
_entity_poly.entity_id
_entity_poly.type
_entity_poly.pdbx_seq_one_letter_code
_entity_poly.pdbx_strand_id
1 'polypeptide(L)'
;MKYMDPTEQAVSTLTYRIAQLERRLEEQIIPEARQTNDSLRQLRQQLAANRIAIREDNQKTAAAVTAGILDWKDIAVPPELMIGKSTRRRGKRRTAGTNRTAAVVAKRWALWKVQREQGYTLQQIARAWGCNHSSVVNAEKNKFRAGYIGRRK
;
A
#
# COMPACT_ATOMS: atom_id res chain seq x y z
N MET A 1 56.95 -64.52 -17.30
CA MET A 1 56.00 -63.40 -17.13
C MET A 1 56.46 -62.26 -18.02
N LYS A 2 55.70 -61.89 -19.05
CA LYS A 2 55.96 -60.66 -19.81
C LYS A 2 55.56 -59.49 -18.92
N TYR A 3 56.50 -58.62 -18.59
CA TYR A 3 56.18 -57.34 -17.95
C TYR A 3 55.38 -56.51 -18.97
N MET A 4 54.20 -56.01 -18.57
CA MET A 4 53.44 -55.11 -19.42
C MET A 4 54.25 -53.84 -19.67
N ASP A 5 54.07 -53.26 -20.86
CA ASP A 5 54.66 -51.97 -21.21
C ASP A 5 54.18 -50.91 -20.19
N PRO A 6 55.07 -50.08 -19.61
CA PRO A 6 54.71 -49.01 -18.69
C PRO A 6 53.58 -48.10 -19.22
N THR A 7 53.49 -47.93 -20.54
CA THR A 7 52.43 -47.17 -21.18
C THR A 7 51.08 -47.87 -21.13
N GLU A 8 51.02 -49.18 -21.36
CA GLU A 8 49.79 -50.00 -21.23
C GLU A 8 49.27 -49.99 -19.78
N GLN A 9 50.18 -50.04 -18.80
CA GLN A 9 49.81 -49.98 -17.39
C GLN A 9 49.25 -48.61 -16.98
N ALA A 10 49.82 -47.52 -17.52
CA ALA A 10 49.31 -46.17 -17.31
C ALA A 10 47.91 -45.98 -17.92
N VAL A 11 47.69 -46.46 -19.15
CA VAL A 11 46.39 -46.42 -19.82
C VAL A 11 45.34 -47.18 -19.01
N SER A 12 45.62 -48.42 -18.61
CA SER A 12 44.69 -49.22 -17.80
C SER A 12 44.31 -48.54 -16.48
N THR A 13 45.27 -47.88 -15.82
CA THR A 13 45.03 -47.19 -14.54
C THR A 13 44.16 -45.96 -14.72
N LEU A 14 44.38 -45.19 -15.79
CA LEU A 14 43.58 -44.02 -16.12
C LEU A 14 42.16 -44.41 -16.53
N THR A 15 41.98 -45.46 -17.34
CA THR A 15 40.66 -45.97 -17.72
C THR A 15 39.86 -46.39 -16.50
N TYR A 16 40.48 -47.08 -15.54
CA TYR A 16 39.81 -47.45 -14.29
C TYR A 16 39.39 -46.22 -13.47
N ARG A 17 40.25 -45.21 -13.36
CA ARG A 17 39.94 -43.97 -12.64
C ARG A 17 38.82 -43.17 -13.30
N ILE A 18 38.80 -43.10 -14.63
CA ILE A 18 37.73 -42.46 -15.39
C ILE A 18 36.40 -43.17 -15.11
N ALA A 19 36.36 -44.50 -15.23
CA ALA A 19 35.15 -45.27 -14.96
C ALA A 19 34.62 -45.12 -13.52
N GLN A 20 35.53 -45.02 -12.53
CA GLN A 20 35.15 -44.74 -11.13
C GLN A 20 34.60 -43.33 -10.94
N LEU A 21 35.18 -42.34 -11.62
CA LEU A 21 34.69 -40.96 -11.57
C LEU A 21 33.33 -40.84 -12.26
N GLU A 22 33.15 -41.47 -13.41
CA GLU A 22 31.87 -41.51 -14.14
C GLU A 22 30.76 -42.14 -13.28
N ARG A 23 31.04 -43.31 -12.66
CA ARG A 23 30.09 -43.91 -11.70
C ARG A 23 29.75 -42.98 -10.56
N ARG A 24 30.75 -42.37 -9.92
CA ARG A 24 30.50 -41.44 -8.80
C ARG A 24 29.65 -40.24 -9.24
N LEU A 25 29.86 -39.76 -10.45
CA LEU A 25 29.13 -38.64 -11.02
C LEU A 25 27.66 -39.03 -11.28
N GLU A 26 27.43 -40.18 -11.89
CA GLU A 26 26.08 -40.68 -12.22
C GLU A 26 25.29 -41.18 -11.01
N GLU A 27 25.94 -41.88 -10.07
CA GLU A 27 25.28 -42.56 -8.96
C GLU A 27 25.10 -41.67 -7.73
N GLN A 28 25.96 -40.66 -7.53
CA GLN A 28 25.93 -39.83 -6.32
C GLN A 28 25.65 -38.36 -6.64
N ILE A 29 26.48 -37.74 -7.47
CA ILE A 29 26.46 -36.28 -7.66
C ILE A 29 25.19 -35.82 -8.38
N ILE A 30 24.82 -36.46 -9.49
CA ILE A 30 23.63 -36.09 -10.25
C ILE A 30 22.34 -36.29 -9.44
N PRO A 31 22.13 -37.43 -8.75
CA PRO A 31 20.95 -37.63 -7.92
C PRO A 31 20.82 -36.60 -6.78
N GLU A 32 21.91 -36.31 -6.06
CA GLU A 32 21.91 -35.29 -5.01
C GLU A 32 21.59 -33.90 -5.55
N ALA A 33 22.15 -33.53 -6.70
CA ALA A 33 21.86 -32.26 -7.37
C ALA A 33 20.39 -32.16 -7.83
N ARG A 34 19.76 -33.27 -8.20
CA ARG A 34 18.33 -33.33 -8.53
C ARG A 34 17.48 -33.17 -7.27
N GLN A 35 17.77 -33.94 -6.23
CA GLN A 35 17.03 -33.89 -4.97
C GLN A 35 17.09 -32.51 -4.31
N THR A 36 18.25 -31.86 -4.32
CA THR A 36 18.41 -30.48 -3.82
C THR A 36 17.63 -29.48 -4.65
N ASN A 37 17.64 -29.59 -5.98
CA ASN A 37 16.82 -28.74 -6.85
C ASN A 37 15.31 -28.91 -6.59
N ASP A 38 14.84 -30.13 -6.41
CA ASP A 38 13.43 -30.40 -6.11
C ASP A 38 13.04 -29.82 -4.76
N SER A 39 13.90 -29.96 -3.75
CA SER A 39 13.71 -29.38 -2.42
C SER A 39 13.64 -27.85 -2.48
N LEU A 40 14.54 -27.20 -3.23
CA LEU A 40 14.51 -25.76 -3.44
C LEU A 40 13.25 -25.30 -4.19
N ARG A 41 12.77 -26.09 -5.15
CA ARG A 41 11.53 -25.81 -5.88
C ARG A 41 10.32 -25.86 -4.94
N GLN A 42 10.24 -26.85 -4.07
CA GLN A 42 9.19 -26.96 -3.06
C GLN A 42 9.22 -25.80 -2.08
N LEU A 43 10.39 -25.44 -1.55
CA LEU A 43 10.55 -24.29 -0.66
C LEU A 43 10.11 -22.97 -1.32
N ARG A 44 10.45 -22.76 -2.60
CA ARG A 44 10.00 -21.59 -3.36
C ARG A 44 8.47 -21.54 -3.50
N GLN A 45 7.82 -22.68 -3.74
CA GLN A 45 6.36 -22.77 -3.82
C GLN A 45 5.72 -22.45 -2.47
N GLN A 46 6.24 -23.01 -1.37
CA GLN A 46 5.76 -22.73 -0.02
C GLN A 46 5.93 -21.26 0.36
N LEU A 47 7.08 -20.64 0.05
CA LEU A 47 7.30 -19.22 0.28
C LEU A 47 6.35 -18.35 -0.53
N ALA A 48 6.05 -18.70 -1.77
CA ALA A 48 5.08 -17.98 -2.59
C ALA A 48 3.67 -18.05 -1.98
N ALA A 49 3.23 -19.25 -1.56
CA ALA A 49 1.94 -19.44 -0.90
C ALA A 49 1.85 -18.65 0.41
N ASN A 50 2.88 -18.73 1.26
CA ASN A 50 2.93 -18.01 2.54
C ASN A 50 2.89 -16.49 2.36
N ARG A 51 3.55 -15.95 1.32
CA ARG A 51 3.48 -14.51 1.00
C ARG A 51 2.07 -14.06 0.65
N ILE A 52 1.32 -14.87 -0.08
CA ILE A 52 -0.08 -14.57 -0.43
C ILE A 52 -0.93 -14.59 0.84
N ALA A 53 -0.79 -15.63 1.66
CA ALA A 53 -1.53 -15.74 2.93
C ALA A 53 -1.26 -14.56 3.87
N ILE A 54 0.01 -14.18 4.08
CA ILE A 54 0.39 -13.02 4.90
C ILE A 54 -0.23 -11.73 4.34
N ARG A 55 -0.24 -11.56 3.01
CA ARG A 55 -0.83 -10.37 2.39
C ARG A 55 -2.34 -10.30 2.64
N GLU A 56 -3.05 -11.42 2.51
CA GLU A 56 -4.49 -11.50 2.76
C GLU A 56 -4.83 -11.24 4.23
N ASP A 57 -4.06 -11.82 5.16
CA ASP A 57 -4.24 -11.60 6.59
C ASP A 57 -3.95 -10.15 6.99
N ASN A 58 -2.90 -9.54 6.43
CA ASN A 58 -2.61 -8.12 6.63
C ASN A 58 -3.75 -7.23 6.10
N GLN A 59 -4.37 -7.59 4.98
CA GLN A 59 -5.54 -6.85 4.47
C GLN A 59 -6.77 -7.01 5.37
N LYS A 60 -7.06 -8.23 5.84
CA LYS A 60 -8.18 -8.49 6.75
C LYS A 60 -8.02 -7.77 8.08
N THR A 61 -6.83 -7.82 8.67
CA THR A 61 -6.51 -7.11 9.92
C THR A 61 -6.58 -5.59 9.73
N ALA A 62 -6.04 -5.05 8.64
CA ALA A 62 -6.19 -3.63 8.30
C ALA A 62 -7.68 -3.24 8.17
N ALA A 63 -8.48 -4.04 7.46
CA ALA A 63 -9.91 -3.80 7.30
C ALA A 63 -10.65 -3.84 8.64
N ALA A 64 -10.35 -4.82 9.50
CA ALA A 64 -10.94 -4.96 10.83
C ALA A 64 -10.58 -3.79 11.75
N VAL A 65 -9.32 -3.33 11.73
CA VAL A 65 -8.88 -2.14 12.46
C VAL A 65 -9.61 -0.89 11.96
N THR A 66 -9.80 -0.75 10.64
CA THR A 66 -10.52 0.39 10.08
C THR A 66 -12.03 0.36 10.32
N ALA A 67 -12.65 -0.81 10.53
CA ALA A 67 -14.10 -0.93 10.74
C ALA A 67 -14.61 -0.24 12.02
N GLY A 68 -13.73 -0.02 13.01
CA GLY A 68 -14.03 0.76 14.22
C GLY A 68 -13.62 2.23 14.16
N ILE A 69 -12.98 2.67 13.07
CA ILE A 69 -12.50 4.04 12.91
C ILE A 69 -13.52 4.78 12.04
N LEU A 70 -14.06 5.89 12.56
CA LEU A 70 -14.91 6.82 11.82
C LEU A 70 -14.25 7.18 10.47
N ASP A 71 -14.83 6.80 9.33
CA ASP A 71 -14.29 7.16 8.01
C ASP A 71 -14.90 8.49 7.53
N TRP A 72 -14.12 9.28 6.80
CA TRP A 72 -14.61 10.54 6.24
C TRP A 72 -15.77 10.32 5.25
N LYS A 73 -15.89 9.12 4.67
CA LYS A 73 -16.97 8.75 3.75
C LYS A 73 -18.34 8.66 4.44
N ASP A 74 -18.36 8.42 5.75
CA ASP A 74 -19.60 8.32 6.53
C ASP A 74 -20.18 9.70 6.89
N ILE A 75 -19.43 10.77 6.63
CA ILE A 75 -19.88 12.14 6.85
C ILE A 75 -20.91 12.52 5.78
N ALA A 76 -22.18 12.65 6.17
CA ALA A 76 -23.22 13.20 5.30
C ALA A 76 -22.97 14.70 5.03
N VAL A 77 -22.61 15.03 3.78
CA VAL A 77 -22.37 16.41 3.33
C VAL A 77 -23.50 16.88 2.42
N PRO A 78 -24.30 17.90 2.81
CA PRO A 78 -25.32 18.47 1.95
C PRO A 78 -24.71 19.06 0.66
N PRO A 79 -25.19 18.68 -0.54
CA PRO A 79 -24.64 19.16 -1.82
C PRO A 79 -24.63 20.68 -1.94
N GLU A 80 -25.65 21.35 -1.40
CA GLU A 80 -25.78 22.82 -1.41
C GLU A 80 -24.71 23.54 -0.59
N LEU A 81 -24.10 22.85 0.39
CA LEU A 81 -23.08 23.43 1.25
C LEU A 81 -21.66 23.02 0.81
N MET A 82 -21.53 22.11 -0.15
CA MET A 82 -20.23 21.71 -0.71
C MET A 82 -19.49 22.90 -1.30
N ILE A 83 -18.18 22.92 -1.08
CA ILE A 83 -17.30 23.92 -1.66
C ILE A 83 -17.04 23.52 -3.11
N GLY A 84 -17.61 24.27 -4.04
CA GLY A 84 -17.40 24.04 -5.47
C GLY A 84 -15.92 24.11 -5.85
N LYS A 85 -15.45 23.16 -6.65
CA LYS A 85 -14.08 23.13 -7.15
C LYS A 85 -13.86 24.31 -8.10
N SER A 86 -12.75 25.02 -7.94
CA SER A 86 -12.39 26.07 -8.90
C SER A 86 -11.97 25.44 -10.21
N THR A 87 -12.68 25.74 -11.30
CA THR A 87 -12.33 25.27 -12.66
C THR A 87 -11.47 26.30 -13.37
N ARG A 88 -10.51 25.87 -14.20
CA ARG A 88 -9.82 26.77 -15.13
C ARG A 88 -10.54 26.70 -16.48
N ARG A 89 -10.90 27.85 -17.06
CA ARG A 89 -11.44 27.94 -18.42
C ARG A 89 -10.65 29.01 -19.18
N ARG A 90 -10.02 28.64 -20.30
CA ARG A 90 -9.17 29.53 -21.13
C ARG A 90 -8.09 30.25 -20.32
N GLY A 91 -7.28 29.50 -19.56
CA GLY A 91 -6.18 30.05 -18.75
C GLY A 91 -6.60 30.87 -17.51
N LYS A 92 -7.87 31.29 -17.41
CA LYS A 92 -8.39 32.04 -16.27
C LYS A 92 -9.02 31.10 -15.25
N ARG A 93 -8.69 31.28 -13.96
CA ARG A 93 -9.32 30.55 -12.85
C ARG A 93 -10.74 31.10 -12.67
N ARG A 94 -11.75 30.30 -12.98
CA ARG A 94 -13.13 30.59 -12.61
C ARG A 94 -13.37 30.06 -11.21
N THR A 95 -13.57 30.98 -10.29
CA THR A 95 -14.02 30.67 -8.93
C THR A 95 -15.41 30.05 -9.03
N ALA A 96 -15.66 28.92 -8.36
CA ALA A 96 -17.03 28.46 -8.14
C ALA A 96 -17.72 29.52 -7.28
N GLY A 97 -18.52 30.38 -7.92
CA GLY A 97 -19.09 31.60 -7.32
C GLY A 97 -20.27 31.33 -6.39
N THR A 98 -20.70 30.09 -6.28
CA THR A 98 -21.89 29.67 -5.55
C THR A 98 -21.45 29.03 -4.23
N ASN A 99 -22.07 29.39 -3.09
CA ASN A 99 -21.84 28.81 -1.74
C ASN A 99 -20.75 29.47 -0.87
N ARG A 100 -20.55 30.79 -1.01
CA ARG A 100 -19.64 31.60 -0.15
C ARG A 100 -20.33 32.68 0.69
N THR A 101 -21.66 32.75 0.67
CA THR A 101 -22.40 33.73 1.48
C THR A 101 -22.18 33.47 2.96
N ALA A 102 -22.21 34.52 3.79
CA ALA A 102 -22.00 34.40 5.23
C ALA A 102 -22.95 33.39 5.87
N ALA A 103 -24.21 33.37 5.44
CA ALA A 103 -25.22 32.40 5.89
C ALA A 103 -24.84 30.94 5.54
N VAL A 104 -24.34 30.68 4.33
CA VAL A 104 -23.90 29.33 3.91
C VAL A 104 -22.64 28.90 4.68
N VAL A 105 -21.71 29.82 4.91
CA VAL A 105 -20.52 29.56 5.72
C VAL A 105 -20.89 29.24 7.17
N ALA A 106 -21.84 29.97 7.75
CA ALA A 106 -22.36 29.69 9.08
C ALA A 106 -22.99 28.30 9.19
N LYS A 107 -23.85 27.93 8.23
CA LYS A 107 -24.43 26.58 8.16
C LYS A 107 -23.35 25.50 8.06
N ARG A 108 -22.33 25.71 7.22
CA ARG A 108 -21.20 24.79 7.09
C ARG A 108 -20.42 24.63 8.39
N TRP A 109 -20.09 25.73 9.05
CA TRP A 109 -19.33 25.71 10.30
C TRP A 109 -20.11 25.05 11.44
N ALA A 110 -21.44 25.22 11.48
CA ALA A 110 -22.30 24.51 12.43
C ALA A 110 -22.22 22.99 12.23
N LEU A 111 -22.27 22.50 10.99
CA LEU A 111 -22.13 21.07 10.71
C LEU A 111 -20.72 20.54 11.02
N TRP A 112 -19.68 21.31 10.72
CA TRP A 112 -18.31 20.96 11.11
C TRP A 112 -18.14 20.85 12.62
N LYS A 113 -18.81 21.72 13.39
CA LYS A 113 -18.80 21.64 14.86
C LYS A 113 -19.39 20.32 15.34
N VAL A 114 -20.57 19.94 14.85
CA VAL A 114 -21.22 18.66 15.18
C VAL A 114 -20.33 17.48 14.81
N GLN A 115 -19.69 17.51 13.63
CA GLN A 115 -18.77 16.46 13.19
C GLN A 115 -17.52 16.37 14.08
N ARG A 116 -17.01 17.49 14.60
CA ARG A 116 -15.92 17.47 15.59
C ARG A 116 -16.36 16.89 16.92
N GLU A 117 -17.57 17.20 17.38
CA GLU A 117 -18.16 16.64 18.60
C GLU A 117 -18.41 15.12 18.48
N GLN A 118 -18.71 14.63 17.26
CA GLN A 118 -18.82 13.21 16.93
C GLN A 118 -17.47 12.46 16.92
N GLY A 119 -16.34 13.17 17.03
CA GLY A 119 -15.01 12.57 17.06
C GLY A 119 -14.26 12.52 15.73
N TYR A 120 -14.83 13.07 14.63
CA TYR A 120 -14.10 13.16 13.37
C TYR A 120 -12.91 14.12 13.48
N THR A 121 -11.79 13.76 12.85
CA THR A 121 -10.62 14.63 12.74
C THR A 121 -10.87 15.76 11.74
N LEU A 122 -10.14 16.88 11.89
CA LEU A 122 -10.20 18.01 10.96
C LEU A 122 -9.90 17.60 9.51
N GLN A 123 -8.98 16.63 9.33
CA GLN A 123 -8.60 16.14 8.02
C GLN A 123 -9.70 15.29 7.38
N GLN A 124 -10.39 14.45 8.17
CA GLN A 124 -11.55 13.68 7.69
C GLN A 124 -12.68 14.61 7.25
N ILE A 125 -13.01 15.61 8.08
CA ILE A 125 -14.00 16.64 7.71
C ILE A 125 -13.57 17.36 6.42
N ALA A 126 -12.31 17.79 6.31
CA ALA A 126 -11.87 18.49 5.11
C ALA A 126 -11.95 17.64 3.83
N ARG A 127 -11.63 16.34 3.94
CA ARG A 127 -11.75 15.38 2.82
C ARG A 127 -13.20 15.18 2.41
N ALA A 128 -14.11 14.92 3.37
CA ALA A 128 -15.53 14.76 3.09
C ALA A 128 -16.13 15.99 2.41
N TRP A 129 -15.75 17.18 2.85
CA TRP A 129 -16.26 18.44 2.34
C TRP A 129 -15.54 18.96 1.08
N GLY A 130 -14.52 18.23 0.59
CA GLY A 130 -13.75 18.60 -0.59
C GLY A 130 -13.00 19.92 -0.46
N CYS A 131 -12.61 20.30 0.77
CA CYS A 131 -11.97 21.58 1.07
C CYS A 131 -10.55 21.41 1.64
N ASN A 132 -9.80 22.52 1.72
CA ASN A 132 -8.49 22.48 2.36
C ASN A 132 -8.65 22.34 3.88
N HIS A 133 -7.82 21.51 4.52
CA HIS A 133 -7.81 21.30 5.97
C HIS A 133 -7.69 22.62 6.76
N SER A 134 -6.93 23.58 6.23
CA SER A 134 -6.78 24.91 6.81
C SER A 134 -8.10 25.67 6.95
N SER A 135 -9.10 25.38 6.13
CA SER A 135 -10.43 26.00 6.22
C SER A 135 -11.18 25.52 7.46
N VAL A 136 -11.05 24.24 7.80
CA VAL A 136 -11.66 23.64 9.00
C VAL A 136 -10.90 24.07 10.26
N VAL A 137 -9.56 24.10 10.19
CA VAL A 137 -8.71 24.64 11.27
C VAL A 137 -9.08 26.10 11.58
N ASN A 138 -9.29 26.92 10.55
CA ASN A 138 -9.72 28.30 10.74
C ASN A 138 -11.11 28.40 11.39
N ALA A 139 -12.04 27.51 11.02
CA ALA A 139 -13.35 27.45 11.67
C ALA A 139 -13.23 27.08 13.15
N GLU A 140 -12.40 26.08 13.48
CA GLU A 140 -12.15 25.64 14.86
C GLU A 140 -11.50 26.74 15.72
N LYS A 141 -10.48 27.44 15.18
CA LYS A 141 -9.86 28.62 15.83
C LYS A 141 -10.89 29.70 16.16
N ASN A 142 -11.89 29.88 15.31
CA ASN A 142 -12.99 30.83 15.50
C ASN A 142 -14.20 30.21 16.22
N LYS A 143 -14.03 29.06 16.90
CA LYS A 143 -15.08 28.35 17.66
C LYS A 143 -16.35 28.08 16.84
N PHE A 144 -16.19 27.86 15.54
CA PHE A 144 -17.27 27.65 14.56
C PHE A 144 -18.30 28.79 14.50
N ARG A 145 -17.94 29.99 14.97
CA ARG A 145 -18.75 31.19 14.82
C ARG A 145 -18.36 31.88 13.54
N ALA A 146 -19.17 31.73 12.50
CA ALA A 146 -19.02 32.47 11.25
C ALA A 146 -19.42 33.94 11.47
N GLY A 147 -18.61 34.64 12.28
CA GLY A 147 -18.76 36.05 12.54
C GLY A 147 -18.11 36.84 11.42
N TYR A 148 -18.87 37.78 10.87
CA TYR A 148 -18.32 38.98 10.27
C TYR A 148 -17.44 39.65 11.35
N ILE A 149 -16.12 39.41 11.34
CA ILE A 149 -15.20 40.32 12.03
C ILE A 149 -15.29 41.59 11.22
N GLY A 150 -16.11 42.53 11.70
CA GLY A 150 -16.35 43.80 11.05
C GLY A 150 -15.02 44.42 10.65
N ARG A 151 -14.84 44.66 9.35
CA ARG A 151 -14.05 45.82 8.94
C ARG A 151 -14.79 47.01 9.54
N ARG A 152 -14.24 47.60 10.60
CA ARG A 152 -14.48 49.01 10.89
C ARG A 152 -14.13 49.76 9.60
N LYS A 153 -15.14 50.40 9.01
CA LYS A 153 -14.89 51.56 8.15
C LYS A 153 -14.45 52.70 9.06
#